data_AF-A0A7S4LHF2-F1
#
_entry.id   AF-A0A7S4LHF2-F1
#
_cell.length_a   1.000
_cell.length_b   1.000
_cell.length_c   1.000
_cell.angle_alpha   90.00
_cell.angle_beta   90.00
_cell.angle_gamma   90.00
#
_symmetry.space_group_name_H-M   'P 1'
#
loop_
_entity.id
_entity.type
_entity.pdbx_description
1 polymer ?
#
loop_
_entity_poly.entity_id
_entity_poly.type
_entity_poly.pdbx_seq_one_letter_code
_entity_poly.pdbx_strand_id
1 'polypeptide(L)'
;DRVRPGDCLGKQVRMGGAFYPSLTRSKPPFPLPVVYEDDHFAIVNKPAGVVTYSHRKGGHGTLTVRSALPFVLRPPRPGTVQLLRRPVPVHRLDRATSGLLLVAKTKPALLELSRSFVQRHVQKTYQAVLNGVPQWEEGMAGGAA
;
A
#
# COMPACT_ATOMS: atom_id res chain seq x y z
N ASP A 1 8.80 13.88 32.42
CA ASP A 1 9.31 13.18 31.22
C ASP A 1 10.84 13.18 31.09
N ARG A 2 11.55 12.48 31.99
CA ARG A 2 12.96 12.11 31.75
C ARG A 2 13.21 10.71 32.31
N VAL A 3 13.55 9.79 31.42
CA VAL A 3 13.97 8.41 31.71
C VAL A 3 15.47 8.43 32.02
N ARG A 4 15.93 7.64 32.98
CA ARG A 4 17.33 7.57 33.44
C ARG A 4 17.99 6.23 33.09
N PRO A 5 19.33 6.17 33.05
CA PRO A 5 20.06 4.91 32.90
C PRO A 5 19.72 3.95 34.04
N GLY A 6 19.30 2.72 33.70
CA GLY A 6 18.82 1.70 34.66
C GLY A 6 17.30 1.51 34.66
N ASP A 7 16.54 2.40 34.03
CA ASP A 7 15.09 2.25 33.93
C ASP A 7 14.73 1.11 32.97
N CYS A 8 14.05 0.09 33.49
CA CYS A 8 13.42 -0.94 32.66
C CYS A 8 12.03 -0.45 32.22
N LEU A 9 11.93 0.08 31.01
CA LEU A 9 10.65 0.47 30.41
C LEU A 9 9.95 -0.76 29.81
N GLY A 10 8.98 -1.31 30.54
CA GLY A 10 8.07 -2.33 30.01
C GLY A 10 6.95 -1.69 29.16
N LYS A 11 6.90 -2.00 27.87
CA LYS A 11 5.74 -1.64 27.04
C LYS A 11 4.64 -2.68 27.23
N GLN A 12 3.55 -2.31 27.91
CA GLN A 12 2.37 -3.16 27.99
C GLN A 12 1.65 -3.14 26.63
N VAL A 13 1.88 -4.16 25.79
CA VAL A 13 1.12 -4.36 24.56
C VAL A 13 -0.16 -5.11 24.94
N ARG A 14 -1.32 -4.45 24.87
CA ARG A 14 -2.60 -5.17 24.92
C ARG A 14 -2.67 -6.10 23.71
N MET A 15 -2.43 -7.38 23.96
CA MET A 15 -2.86 -8.48 23.11
C MET A 15 -4.39 -8.54 23.17
N GLY A 16 -5.06 -8.01 22.15
CA GLY A 16 -6.51 -8.09 22.02
C GLY A 16 -7.08 -7.17 20.95
N GLY A 17 -7.57 -7.75 19.86
CA GLY A 17 -8.71 -7.20 19.10
C GLY A 17 -8.53 -6.96 17.61
N ALA A 18 -7.39 -6.46 17.12
CA ALA A 18 -7.14 -6.29 15.68
C ALA A 18 -5.64 -6.07 15.41
N PHE A 19 -5.05 -6.85 14.50
CA PHE A 19 -3.65 -6.69 14.08
C PHE A 19 -3.37 -5.31 13.45
N TYR A 20 -4.41 -4.61 13.00
CA TYR A 20 -4.36 -3.21 12.58
C TYR A 20 -5.18 -2.39 13.58
N PRO A 21 -4.60 -1.36 14.24
CA PRO A 21 -5.25 -0.64 15.32
C PRO A 21 -6.61 -0.08 14.88
N SER A 22 -7.54 -0.11 15.83
CA SER A 22 -9.00 0.09 15.67
C SER A 22 -9.35 1.00 14.49
N LEU A 23 -10.20 0.45 13.63
CA LEU A 23 -10.72 1.14 12.48
C LEU A 23 -11.76 2.14 13.00
N THR A 24 -11.32 3.33 13.39
CA THR A 24 -12.20 4.48 13.64
C THR A 24 -12.89 4.98 12.34
N ARG A 25 -12.85 4.19 11.26
CA ARG A 25 -13.36 4.50 9.94
C ARG A 25 -14.34 3.43 9.51
N SER A 26 -15.34 3.83 8.73
CA SER A 26 -16.26 2.93 8.05
C SER A 26 -15.53 2.05 7.03
N LYS A 27 -16.12 0.89 6.74
CA LYS A 27 -15.70 0.00 5.64
C LYS A 27 -15.60 0.83 4.34
N PRO A 28 -14.59 0.59 3.48
CA PRO A 28 -14.47 1.28 2.20
C PRO A 28 -15.75 1.11 1.34
N PRO A 29 -16.29 2.19 0.74
CA PRO A 29 -17.48 2.16 -0.12
C PRO A 29 -17.16 1.71 -1.55
N PHE A 30 -16.01 1.07 -1.76
CA PHE A 30 -15.55 0.58 -3.05
C PHE A 30 -14.95 -0.82 -2.89
N PRO A 31 -15.06 -1.69 -3.92
CA PRO A 31 -14.38 -2.97 -3.91
C PRO A 31 -12.88 -2.75 -4.01
N LEU A 32 -12.11 -3.54 -3.25
CA LEU A 32 -10.66 -3.60 -3.36
C LEU A 32 -10.25 -5.07 -3.37
N PRO A 33 -10.36 -5.76 -4.53
CA PRO A 33 -10.02 -7.17 -4.64
C PRO A 33 -8.56 -7.41 -4.32
N VAL A 34 -8.30 -8.45 -3.53
CA VAL A 34 -6.95 -8.96 -3.25
C VAL A 34 -6.63 -10.03 -4.28
N VAL A 35 -5.64 -9.76 -5.14
CA VAL A 35 -5.20 -10.67 -6.21
C VAL A 35 -4.19 -11.68 -5.68
N TYR A 36 -3.33 -11.23 -4.77
CA TYR A 36 -2.34 -12.06 -4.09
C TYR A 36 -2.13 -11.53 -2.67
N GLU A 37 -1.87 -12.43 -1.73
CA GLU A 37 -1.48 -12.06 -0.38
C GLU A 37 -0.70 -13.18 0.31
N ASP A 38 0.41 -12.80 0.93
CA ASP A 38 1.11 -13.59 1.93
C ASP A 38 1.29 -12.79 3.24
N ASP A 39 2.16 -13.22 4.14
CA ASP A 39 2.41 -12.53 5.41
C ASP A 39 3.19 -11.22 5.25
N HIS A 40 3.97 -11.09 4.17
CA HIS A 40 4.96 -10.04 3.96
C HIS A 40 4.44 -8.94 3.03
N PHE A 41 3.67 -9.29 2.00
CA PHE A 41 3.08 -8.35 1.05
C PHE A 41 1.77 -8.86 0.43
N ALA A 42 1.11 -7.98 -0.30
CA ALA A 42 -0.11 -8.28 -1.05
C ALA A 42 -0.14 -7.49 -2.36
N ILE A 43 -0.92 -7.98 -3.33
CA ILE A 43 -1.28 -7.28 -4.55
C ILE A 43 -2.79 -7.05 -4.51
N VAL A 44 -3.21 -5.79 -4.62
CA VAL A 44 -4.62 -5.42 -4.71
C VAL A 44 -4.93 -4.83 -6.07
N ASN A 45 -6.14 -5.03 -6.57
CA ASN A 45 -6.61 -4.37 -7.79
C ASN A 45 -7.33 -3.07 -7.42
N LYS A 46 -6.65 -1.94 -7.62
CA LYS A 46 -7.20 -0.61 -7.32
C LYS A 46 -8.25 -0.23 -8.38
N PRO A 47 -9.47 0.18 -8.00
CA PRO A 47 -10.41 0.74 -8.94
C PRO A 47 -9.99 2.16 -9.40
N ALA A 48 -10.43 2.55 -10.60
CA ALA A 48 -10.34 3.94 -11.05
C ALA A 48 -11.20 4.86 -10.15
N GLY A 49 -10.87 6.14 -10.10
CA GLY A 49 -11.53 7.14 -9.24
C GLY A 49 -11.05 7.18 -7.79
N VAL A 50 -10.34 6.14 -7.32
CA VAL A 50 -9.84 6.02 -5.93
C VAL A 50 -8.38 6.47 -5.82
N VAL A 51 -8.10 7.30 -4.81
CA VAL A 51 -6.75 7.79 -4.49
C VAL A 51 -5.95 6.71 -3.76
N THR A 52 -4.70 6.49 -4.18
CA THR A 52 -3.80 5.51 -3.54
C THR A 52 -3.50 5.86 -2.07
N TYR A 53 -2.96 7.06 -1.83
CA TYR A 53 -2.67 7.61 -0.51
C TYR A 53 -2.63 9.15 -0.58
N SER A 54 -2.94 9.83 0.53
CA SER A 54 -2.91 11.30 0.63
C SER A 54 -2.04 11.72 1.81
N HIS A 55 -1.14 12.69 1.59
CA HIS A 55 -0.31 13.31 2.62
C HIS A 55 -1.01 14.46 3.36
N ARG A 56 -2.18 14.91 2.90
CA ARG A 56 -2.90 16.02 3.53
C ARG A 56 -3.49 15.58 4.87
N LYS A 57 -2.93 16.06 5.98
CA LYS A 57 -3.55 16.01 7.31
C LYS A 57 -4.84 16.83 7.26
N GLY A 58 -5.96 16.28 7.73
CA GLY A 58 -7.22 17.03 7.87
C GLY A 58 -8.23 16.92 6.73
N GLY A 59 -7.98 16.14 5.68
CA GLY A 59 -9.02 15.83 4.69
C GLY A 59 -10.03 14.81 5.23
N HIS A 60 -11.03 15.26 5.98
CA HIS A 60 -12.26 14.50 6.20
C HIS A 60 -12.95 14.33 4.83
N GLY A 61 -12.87 13.13 4.22
CA GLY A 61 -13.73 12.85 3.06
C GLY A 61 -13.30 11.75 2.10
N THR A 62 -12.02 11.44 1.90
CA THR A 62 -11.65 10.43 0.88
C THR A 62 -11.08 9.17 1.51
N LEU A 63 -11.85 8.09 1.45
CA LEU A 63 -11.35 6.74 1.70
C LEU A 63 -10.36 6.40 0.58
N THR A 64 -9.09 6.28 0.96
CA THR A 64 -7.97 5.91 0.08
C THR A 64 -7.75 4.41 0.08
N VAL A 65 -6.99 3.89 -0.89
CA VAL A 65 -6.55 2.49 -0.87
C VAL A 65 -5.86 2.18 0.44
N ARG A 66 -4.87 2.99 0.87
CA ARG A 66 -4.15 2.76 2.14
C ARG A 66 -5.07 2.62 3.35
N SER A 67 -6.15 3.40 3.42
CA SER A 67 -7.12 3.28 4.51
C SER A 67 -8.05 2.07 4.41
N ALA A 68 -8.25 1.53 3.20
CA ALA A 68 -9.07 0.35 2.95
C ALA A 68 -8.32 -0.97 3.24
N LEU A 69 -6.98 -1.00 3.11
CA LEU A 69 -6.17 -2.21 3.26
C LEU A 69 -6.46 -3.03 4.53
N PRO A 70 -6.57 -2.43 5.74
CA PRO A 70 -6.87 -3.19 6.95
C PRO A 70 -8.21 -3.92 6.95
N PHE A 71 -9.15 -3.53 6.08
CA PHE A 71 -10.49 -4.14 5.99
C PHE A 71 -10.54 -5.33 5.02
N VAL A 72 -9.55 -5.45 4.13
CA VAL A 72 -9.56 -6.47 3.05
C VAL A 72 -8.40 -7.46 3.17
N LEU A 73 -7.33 -7.12 3.88
CA LEU A 73 -6.17 -7.99 4.08
C LEU A 73 -6.34 -8.90 5.30
N ARG A 74 -5.80 -10.12 5.19
CA ARG A 74 -5.80 -11.10 6.27
C ARG A 74 -4.81 -10.70 7.36
N PRO A 75 -5.11 -11.05 8.62
CA PRO A 75 -4.14 -10.91 9.69
C PRO A 75 -2.89 -11.77 9.37
N PRO A 76 -1.70 -11.32 9.81
CA PRO A 76 -0.48 -12.09 9.62
C PRO A 76 -0.52 -13.39 10.42
N ARG A 77 0.12 -14.45 9.90
CA ARG A 77 0.26 -15.72 10.64
C ARG A 77 1.09 -15.51 11.91
N PRO A 78 0.82 -16.28 12.99
CA PRO A 78 1.66 -16.30 14.19
C PRO A 78 3.13 -16.51 13.83
N GLY A 79 4.03 -15.78 14.51
CA GLY A 79 5.47 -15.82 14.22
C GLY A 79 5.94 -14.87 13.11
N THR A 80 5.04 -14.19 12.38
CA THR A 80 5.44 -13.12 11.45
C THR A 80 6.05 -11.95 12.23
N VAL A 81 7.32 -11.64 11.97
CA VAL A 81 8.07 -10.57 12.64
C VAL A 81 8.06 -9.26 11.84
N GLN A 82 8.39 -8.15 12.51
CA GLN A 82 8.57 -6.83 11.89
C GLN A 82 7.36 -6.32 11.08
N LEU A 83 6.16 -6.62 11.57
CA LEU A 83 4.91 -6.14 11.00
C LEU A 83 4.87 -4.61 10.97
N LEU A 84 4.36 -4.06 9.86
CA LEU A 84 4.03 -2.64 9.80
C LEU A 84 2.80 -2.37 10.66
N ARG A 85 2.75 -1.17 11.27
CA ARG A 85 1.56 -0.72 12.02
C ARG A 85 0.27 -0.81 11.18
N ARG A 86 0.38 -0.58 9.88
CA ARG A 86 -0.65 -0.78 8.86
C ARG A 86 0.03 -1.14 7.54
N PRO A 87 -0.64 -1.90 6.64
CA PRO A 87 -0.12 -2.18 5.31
C PRO A 87 0.07 -0.90 4.51
N VAL A 88 1.09 -0.86 3.64
CA VAL A 88 1.53 0.34 2.93
C VAL A 88 1.69 0.04 1.44
N PRO A 89 0.99 0.77 0.55
CA PRO A 89 1.32 0.74 -0.88
C PRO A 89 2.78 1.14 -1.12
N VAL A 90 3.52 0.33 -1.87
CA VAL A 90 4.96 0.59 -2.14
C VAL A 90 5.18 1.50 -3.35
N HIS A 91 4.16 1.60 -4.22
CA HIS A 91 4.09 2.56 -5.32
C HIS A 91 2.70 3.18 -5.37
N ARG A 92 2.47 4.07 -6.33
CA ARG A 92 1.17 4.68 -6.57
C ARG A 92 0.68 4.42 -7.99
N LEU A 93 -0.63 4.36 -8.11
CA LEU A 93 -1.37 4.61 -9.34
C LEU A 93 -2.13 5.92 -9.17
N ASP A 94 -2.31 6.66 -10.26
CA ASP A 94 -3.08 7.89 -10.23
C ASP A 94 -4.56 7.62 -9.97
N ARG A 95 -5.29 8.69 -9.63
CA ARG A 95 -6.70 8.57 -9.24
C ARG A 95 -7.52 7.90 -10.36
N ALA A 96 -7.32 8.31 -11.60
CA ALA A 96 -8.05 7.79 -12.76
C ALA A 96 -7.58 6.39 -13.21
N THR A 97 -6.37 5.97 -12.81
CA THR A 97 -5.78 4.69 -13.24
C THR A 97 -6.31 3.54 -12.37
N SER A 98 -6.87 2.49 -12.97
CA SER A 98 -7.13 1.22 -12.29
C SER A 98 -5.93 0.27 -12.42
N GLY A 99 -5.91 -0.80 -11.63
CA GLY A 99 -4.99 -1.92 -11.83
C GLY A 99 -4.21 -2.32 -10.59
N LEU A 100 -3.17 -3.11 -10.81
CA LEU A 100 -2.42 -3.78 -9.75
C LEU A 100 -1.57 -2.81 -8.93
N LEU A 101 -1.70 -2.91 -7.62
CA LEU A 101 -0.97 -2.12 -6.65
C LEU A 101 -0.32 -3.04 -5.62
N LEU A 102 1.01 -2.96 -5.52
CA LEU A 102 1.79 -3.73 -4.57
C LEU A 102 1.78 -3.07 -3.18
N VAL A 103 1.58 -3.87 -2.14
CA VAL A 103 1.37 -3.45 -0.76
C VAL A 103 2.27 -4.24 0.17
N ALA A 104 3.11 -3.57 0.95
CA ALA A 104 3.91 -4.21 1.99
C ALA A 104 3.11 -4.37 3.29
N LYS A 105 3.29 -5.50 3.97
CA LYS A 105 2.74 -5.83 5.31
C LYS A 105 3.83 -5.84 6.39
N THR A 106 5.09 -6.09 6.02
CA THR A 106 6.26 -6.07 6.93
C THR A 106 7.29 -5.00 6.53
N LYS A 107 8.14 -4.60 7.47
CA LYS A 107 9.23 -3.63 7.22
C LYS A 107 10.26 -4.13 6.20
N PRO A 108 10.74 -5.40 6.24
CA PRO A 108 11.65 -5.91 5.22
C PRO A 108 11.03 -5.84 3.81
N ALA A 109 9.78 -6.29 3.65
CA ALA A 109 9.08 -6.24 2.37
C ALA A 109 8.92 -4.80 1.86
N LEU A 110 8.61 -3.84 2.73
CA LEU A 110 8.54 -2.43 2.33
C LEU A 110 9.87 -1.93 1.76
N LEU A 111 10.99 -2.23 2.42
CA LEU A 111 12.32 -1.79 1.98
C LEU A 111 12.72 -2.44 0.66
N GLU A 112 12.61 -3.76 0.57
CA GLU A 112 13.01 -4.53 -0.61
C GLU A 112 12.17 -4.16 -1.83
N LEU A 113 10.85 -4.15 -1.69
CA LEU A 113 9.95 -3.81 -2.80
C LEU A 113 10.16 -2.36 -3.24
N SER A 114 10.27 -1.41 -2.30
CA SER A 114 10.55 -0.02 -2.66
C SER A 114 11.88 0.11 -3.41
N ARG A 115 12.92 -0.64 -2.99
CA ARG A 115 14.21 -0.67 -3.69
C ARG A 115 14.06 -1.23 -5.11
N SER A 116 13.31 -2.32 -5.31
CA SER A 116 13.06 -2.88 -6.64
C SER A 116 12.34 -1.90 -7.58
N PHE A 117 11.44 -1.05 -7.05
CA PHE A 117 10.83 0.03 -7.83
C PHE A 117 11.84 1.11 -8.22
N VAL A 118 12.69 1.53 -7.27
CA VAL A 118 13.74 2.54 -7.53
C VAL A 118 14.77 2.03 -8.54
N GLN A 119 15.17 0.76 -8.42
CA GLN A 119 16.14 0.10 -9.31
C GLN A 119 15.53 -0.33 -10.65
N ARG A 120 14.24 -0.05 -10.90
CA ARG A 120 13.52 -0.44 -12.13
C ARG A 120 13.54 -1.95 -12.42
N HIS A 121 13.68 -2.78 -11.39
CA HIS A 121 13.57 -4.25 -11.51
C HIS A 121 12.11 -4.71 -11.67
N VAL A 122 11.14 -3.85 -11.35
CA VAL A 122 9.71 -4.14 -11.51
C VAL A 122 9.25 -3.73 -12.91
N GLN A 123 8.87 -4.73 -13.71
CA GLN A 123 8.21 -4.51 -14.99
C GLN A 123 6.73 -4.19 -14.78
N LYS A 124 6.24 -3.19 -15.52
CA LYS A 124 4.85 -2.73 -15.46
C LYS A 124 4.30 -2.61 -16.86
N THR A 125 3.19 -3.28 -17.12
CA THR A 125 2.47 -3.21 -18.39
C THR A 125 1.14 -2.51 -18.16
N TYR A 126 0.82 -1.54 -19.01
CA TYR A 126 -0.41 -0.77 -18.96
C TYR A 126 -1.17 -0.94 -20.28
N GLN A 127 -2.47 -1.18 -20.16
CA GLN A 127 -3.38 -1.03 -21.29
C GLN A 127 -4.02 0.35 -21.21
N ALA A 128 -4.02 1.06 -22.34
CA ALA A 128 -4.57 2.40 -22.46
C ALA A 128 -5.32 2.54 -23.80
N VAL A 129 -6.37 3.37 -23.79
CA VAL A 129 -7.04 3.81 -25.01
C VAL A 129 -6.57 5.23 -25.31
N LEU A 130 -6.14 5.46 -26.55
CA LEU A 130 -5.63 6.73 -27.02
C LEU A 130 -6.69 7.45 -27.87
N ASN A 131 -6.67 8.77 -27.86
CA ASN A 131 -7.38 9.56 -28.84
C ASN A 131 -6.42 9.86 -30.01
N GLY A 132 -6.66 9.23 -31.16
CA GLY A 132 -5.76 9.24 -32.32
C GLY A 132 -4.99 7.92 -32.47
N VAL A 133 -4.31 7.77 -33.60
CA VAL A 133 -3.52 6.57 -33.95
C VAL A 133 -2.04 6.95 -33.97
N PRO A 134 -1.18 6.31 -33.17
CA PRO A 134 0.26 6.50 -33.24
C PRO A 134 0.78 6.16 -34.65
N GLN A 135 1.76 6.92 -35.15
CA GLN A 135 2.39 6.63 -36.45
C GLN A 135 3.42 5.48 -36.37
N TRP A 136 3.47 4.77 -35.25
CA TRP A 136 4.37 3.67 -34.96
C TRP A 136 3.62 2.50 -34.31
N GLU A 137 3.99 1.26 -34.64
CA GLU A 137 3.45 0.06 -33.99
C GLU A 137 4.10 -0.16 -32.61
N GLU A 138 5.41 0.12 -32.51
CA GLU A 138 6.18 0.10 -31.28
C GLU A 138 7.05 1.34 -31.17
N GLY A 139 7.16 1.89 -29.97
CA GLY A 139 7.95 3.09 -29.74
C GLY A 139 8.25 3.30 -28.27
N MET A 140 9.43 3.83 -27.98
CA MET A 140 9.83 4.21 -26.62
C MET A 140 9.57 5.70 -26.43
N ALA A 141 8.60 6.03 -25.59
CA ALA A 141 8.44 7.42 -25.14
C ALA A 141 9.61 7.76 -24.21
N GLY A 142 10.60 8.49 -24.71
CA GLY A 142 11.71 8.99 -23.91
C GLY A 142 11.25 10.07 -22.95
N GLY A 143 11.51 9.89 -21.65
CA GLY A 143 11.46 11.00 -20.69
C GLY A 143 12.74 11.79 -20.81
N ALA A 144 12.65 13.11 -21.05
CA ALA A 144 13.78 14.01 -20.86
C ALA A 144 14.33 13.82 -19.43
N ALA A 145 15.65 13.65 -19.33
CA ALA A 145 16.37 13.48 -18.07
C ALA A 145 16.32 14.76 -17.22
#